data_AF-A0A4V6Y9A8-F1
#
_entry.id   AF-A0A4V6Y9A8-F1
#
_cell.length_a   1.000
_cell.length_b   1.000
_cell.length_c   1.000
_cell.angle_alpha   90.00
_cell.angle_beta   90.00
_cell.angle_gamma   90.00
#
_symmetry.space_group_name_H-M   'P 1'
#
loop_
_entity.id
_entity.type
_entity.pdbx_description
1 polymer ?
#
loop_
_entity_poly.entity_id
_entity_poly.type
_entity_poly.pdbx_seq_one_letter_code
_entity_poly.pdbx_strand_id
1 'polypeptide(L)'
;AISALGTGNVLIQGGGAQNAADKVVQHNGRGTVTIDGFTVVTAGKLYRGCGDCTNNGGPRNVVVKNVKAKGVKELVGINSNYGDVATISGTCGSSVPIVCQEYKGVNKGSGSSSKVSTTANCKGQTSLSAC
;
A
#
# COMPACT_ATOMS: atom_id res chain seq x y z
N ALA A 1 0.70 -5.91 -10.76
CA ALA A 1 1.97 -5.80 -11.52
C ALA A 1 3.09 -6.52 -10.78
N ILE A 2 3.29 -6.23 -9.49
CA ILE A 2 4.35 -6.83 -8.66
C ILE A 2 3.70 -7.57 -7.49
N SER A 3 4.21 -8.77 -7.18
CA SER A 3 3.76 -9.58 -6.04
C SER A 3 4.95 -9.92 -5.14
N ALA A 4 5.00 -9.36 -3.94
CA ALA A 4 5.98 -9.70 -2.90
C ALA A 4 5.46 -10.90 -2.07
N LEU A 5 5.90 -12.11 -2.45
CA LEU A 5 5.36 -13.37 -1.90
C LEU A 5 6.17 -13.92 -0.72
N GLY A 6 7.50 -13.78 -0.75
CA GLY A 6 8.40 -14.31 0.28
C GLY A 6 8.50 -13.43 1.52
N THR A 7 8.98 -14.02 2.62
CA THR A 7 9.36 -13.25 3.80
C THR A 7 10.71 -12.57 3.56
N GLY A 8 10.81 -11.30 3.93
CA GLY A 8 12.00 -10.48 3.71
C GLY A 8 11.65 -9.07 3.24
N ASN A 9 12.68 -8.27 2.99
CA ASN A 9 12.50 -6.91 2.49
C ASN A 9 12.58 -6.90 0.96
N VAL A 10 11.71 -6.10 0.33
CA VAL A 10 11.66 -5.91 -1.12
C VAL A 10 11.87 -4.43 -1.40
N LEU A 11 12.80 -4.12 -2.31
CA LEU A 11 13.00 -2.77 -2.82
C LEU A 11 12.49 -2.69 -4.27
N ILE A 12 11.62 -1.71 -4.52
CA ILE A 12 11.15 -1.32 -5.85
C ILE A 12 11.66 0.09 -6.08
N GLN A 13 12.61 0.24 -7.01
CA GLN A 13 13.29 1.51 -7.27
C GLN A 13 13.07 1.97 -8.70
N GLY A 14 12.58 3.20 -8.86
CA GLY A 14 12.22 3.78 -10.15
C GLY A 14 11.04 3.07 -10.83
N GLY A 15 10.93 3.25 -12.15
CA GLY A 15 9.92 2.59 -12.97
C GLY A 15 8.51 3.18 -12.83
N GLY A 16 7.53 2.46 -13.39
CA GLY A 16 6.14 2.89 -13.31
C GLY A 16 5.13 1.85 -13.77
N ALA A 17 3.86 2.13 -13.49
CA ALA A 17 2.73 1.32 -13.92
C ALA A 17 1.54 2.22 -14.25
N GLN A 18 0.73 1.78 -15.22
CA GLN A 18 -0.49 2.49 -15.60
C GLN A 18 -1.68 1.54 -15.80
N ASN A 19 -2.89 2.06 -15.59
CA ASN A 19 -4.17 1.37 -15.83
C ASN A 19 -4.33 0.06 -15.04
N ALA A 20 -3.91 0.04 -13.78
CA ALA A 20 -4.07 -1.11 -12.90
C ALA A 20 -5.48 -1.13 -12.28
N ALA A 21 -6.31 -2.12 -12.66
CA ALA A 21 -7.71 -2.17 -12.24
C ALA A 21 -7.92 -2.15 -10.71
N ASP A 22 -7.14 -2.95 -9.96
CA ASP A 22 -7.21 -3.00 -8.49
C ASP A 22 -5.91 -2.54 -7.83
N LYS A 23 -4.78 -3.21 -8.06
CA LYS A 23 -3.54 -2.95 -7.31
C LYS A 23 -2.28 -3.15 -8.15
N VAL A 24 -1.29 -2.28 -7.95
CA VAL A 24 0.02 -2.38 -8.60
C VAL A 24 0.93 -3.36 -7.85
N VAL A 25 1.09 -3.16 -6.54
CA VAL A 25 1.92 -3.96 -5.64
C VAL A 25 1.04 -4.72 -4.65
N GLN A 26 1.10 -6.05 -4.73
CA GLN A 26 0.49 -6.97 -3.75
C GLN A 26 1.58 -7.48 -2.80
N HIS A 27 1.38 -7.35 -1.49
CA HIS A 27 2.31 -7.85 -0.48
C HIS A 27 1.66 -8.97 0.34
N ASN A 28 2.11 -10.21 0.13
CA ASN A 28 1.62 -11.40 0.81
C ASN A 28 2.59 -11.87 1.91
N GLY A 29 3.90 -11.79 1.62
CA GLY A 29 4.97 -12.09 2.56
C GLY A 29 4.99 -11.16 3.77
N ARG A 30 5.84 -11.46 4.74
CA ARG A 30 6.10 -10.60 5.91
C ARG A 30 7.40 -9.85 5.71
N GLY A 31 7.51 -8.64 6.26
CA GLY A 31 8.67 -7.78 6.09
C GLY A 31 8.28 -6.41 5.55
N THR A 32 9.21 -5.74 4.87
CA THR A 32 9.02 -4.36 4.38
C THR A 32 9.14 -4.28 2.87
N VAL A 33 8.14 -3.69 2.22
CA VAL A 33 8.25 -3.24 0.82
C VAL A 33 8.63 -1.75 0.82
N THR A 34 9.75 -1.41 0.19
CA THR A 34 10.12 -0.01 -0.06
C THR A 34 9.87 0.32 -1.52
N ILE A 35 9.10 1.37 -1.80
CA ILE A 35 8.80 1.89 -3.12
C ILE A 35 9.43 3.28 -3.21
N ASP A 36 10.45 3.43 -4.05
CA ASP A 36 11.25 4.65 -4.19
C ASP A 36 11.24 5.14 -5.64
N GLY A 37 10.80 6.37 -5.89
CA GLY A 37 10.90 6.97 -7.22
C GLY A 37 9.94 6.38 -8.28
N PHE A 38 8.92 5.63 -7.86
CA PHE A 38 7.96 4.99 -8.76
C PHE A 38 6.92 5.98 -9.29
N THR A 39 6.50 5.84 -10.55
CA THR A 39 5.39 6.61 -11.13
C THR A 39 4.17 5.72 -11.37
N VAL A 40 3.02 6.09 -10.81
CA VAL A 40 1.75 5.34 -10.97
C VAL A 40 0.66 6.24 -11.55
N VAL A 41 0.02 5.79 -12.62
CA VAL A 41 -1.04 6.53 -13.33
C VAL A 41 -2.28 5.66 -13.48
N THR A 42 -3.43 6.10 -12.99
CA THR A 42 -4.71 5.37 -13.06
C THR A 42 -4.60 3.97 -12.43
N ALA A 43 -4.82 3.90 -11.11
CA ALA A 43 -4.81 2.63 -10.39
C ALA A 43 -5.89 2.59 -9.30
N GLY A 44 -6.38 1.40 -8.98
CA GLY A 44 -7.13 1.23 -7.73
C GLY A 44 -6.23 1.56 -6.54
N LYS A 45 -5.07 0.90 -6.43
CA LYS A 45 -4.07 1.12 -5.40
C LYS A 45 -2.64 0.97 -5.89
N LEU A 46 -1.71 1.74 -5.32
CA LEU A 46 -0.28 1.47 -5.53
C LEU A 46 0.16 0.25 -4.71
N TYR A 47 -0.14 0.23 -3.41
CA TYR A 47 0.25 -0.87 -2.52
C TYR A 47 -0.94 -1.41 -1.72
N ARG A 48 -1.01 -2.74 -1.58
CA ARG A 48 -1.92 -3.41 -0.65
C ARG A 48 -1.24 -4.59 0.03
N GLY A 49 -1.21 -4.57 1.36
CA GLY A 49 -0.96 -5.78 2.16
C GLY A 49 -2.14 -6.74 2.07
N CYS A 50 -1.93 -8.05 1.98
CA CYS A 50 -3.04 -8.98 1.77
C CYS A 50 -4.10 -8.91 2.89
N GLY A 51 -5.37 -8.66 2.52
CA GLY A 51 -6.46 -8.49 3.48
C GLY A 51 -7.06 -9.79 4.00
N ASP A 52 -7.00 -10.86 3.23
CA ASP A 52 -7.75 -12.11 3.42
C ASP A 52 -6.98 -13.36 2.95
N CYS A 53 -5.65 -13.33 3.02
CA CYS A 53 -4.83 -14.47 2.61
C CYS A 53 -5.01 -15.69 3.55
N THR A 54 -4.66 -16.88 3.06
CA THR A 54 -4.52 -18.05 3.93
C THR A 54 -3.37 -17.81 4.91
N ASN A 55 -3.55 -18.18 6.19
CA ASN A 55 -2.58 -17.89 7.27
C ASN A 55 -2.19 -16.41 7.30
N ASN A 56 -3.20 -15.53 7.22
CA ASN A 56 -2.98 -14.11 7.17
C ASN A 56 -2.37 -13.60 8.49
N GLY A 57 -1.73 -12.45 8.40
CA GLY A 57 -1.03 -11.84 9.50
C GLY A 57 -0.08 -10.77 9.01
N GLY A 58 0.84 -10.39 9.87
CA GLY A 58 1.84 -9.37 9.62
C GLY A 58 3.05 -9.54 10.54
N PRO A 59 3.86 -8.49 10.70
CA PRO A 59 3.71 -7.19 10.04
C PRO A 59 4.11 -7.21 8.55
N ARG A 60 3.41 -6.43 7.74
CA ARG A 60 3.71 -6.09 6.34
C ARG A 60 3.87 -4.58 6.19
N ASN A 61 5.08 -4.11 6.44
CA ASN A 61 5.37 -2.68 6.39
C ASN A 61 5.54 -2.22 4.95
N VAL A 62 5.26 -0.93 4.74
CA VAL A 62 5.52 -0.25 3.47
C VAL A 62 6.15 1.11 3.70
N VAL A 63 7.19 1.39 2.92
CA VAL A 63 7.80 2.72 2.84
C VAL A 63 7.59 3.22 1.43
N VAL A 64 6.91 4.35 1.28
CA VAL A 64 6.70 5.03 0.00
C VAL A 64 7.47 6.34 0.03
N LYS A 65 8.44 6.49 -0.87
CA LYS A 65 9.25 7.71 -0.96
C LYS A 65 9.43 8.15 -2.41
N ASN A 66 9.43 9.46 -2.63
CA ASN A 66 9.69 10.06 -3.95
C ASN A 66 8.75 9.58 -5.08
N VAL A 67 7.53 9.15 -4.74
CA VAL A 67 6.58 8.61 -5.71
C VAL A 67 5.79 9.73 -6.39
N LYS A 68 5.45 9.53 -7.67
CA LYS A 68 4.52 10.37 -8.43
C LYS A 68 3.24 9.60 -8.71
N ALA A 69 2.11 10.06 -8.18
CA ALA A 69 0.83 9.36 -8.31
C ALA A 69 -0.24 10.23 -8.98
N LYS A 70 -0.89 9.73 -10.03
CA LYS A 70 -1.99 10.42 -10.71
C LYS A 70 -3.19 9.51 -10.90
N GLY A 71 -4.37 9.93 -10.44
CA GLY A 71 -5.60 9.15 -10.63
C GLY A 71 -5.61 7.82 -9.90
N VAL A 72 -5.01 7.76 -8.70
CA VAL A 72 -4.96 6.55 -7.87
C VAL A 72 -6.03 6.65 -6.79
N LYS A 73 -6.95 5.69 -6.70
CA LYS A 73 -8.08 5.78 -5.75
C LYS A 73 -7.61 5.75 -4.29
N GLU A 74 -6.64 4.90 -3.98
CA GLU A 74 -6.01 4.80 -2.66
C GLU A 74 -4.54 4.45 -2.83
N LEU A 75 -3.61 5.29 -2.38
CA LEU A 75 -2.18 5.04 -2.60
C LEU A 75 -1.72 3.78 -1.84
N VAL A 76 -2.02 3.69 -0.54
CA VAL A 76 -1.57 2.60 0.34
C VAL A 76 -2.72 2.03 1.17
N GLY A 77 -2.84 0.69 1.20
CA GLY A 77 -3.73 -0.05 2.10
C GLY A 77 -3.00 -1.05 3.01
N ILE A 78 -3.05 -0.84 4.33
CA ILE A 78 -2.37 -1.68 5.36
C ILE A 78 -3.35 -2.32 6.33
N ASN A 79 -3.01 -3.46 6.96
CA ASN A 79 -3.84 -4.09 8.00
C ASN A 79 -3.32 -3.75 9.40
N SER A 80 -3.89 -2.74 10.05
CA SER A 80 -3.34 -2.23 11.32
C SER A 80 -3.49 -3.21 12.49
N ASN A 81 -4.52 -4.08 12.47
CA ASN A 81 -4.67 -5.16 13.44
C ASN A 81 -3.58 -6.24 13.36
N TYR A 82 -2.79 -6.26 12.29
CA TYR A 82 -1.61 -7.13 12.16
C TYR A 82 -0.28 -6.40 12.38
N GLY A 83 -0.34 -5.14 12.85
CA GLY A 83 0.84 -4.32 13.10
C GLY A 83 1.50 -3.77 11.85
N ASP A 84 0.83 -3.82 10.69
CA ASP A 84 1.33 -3.22 9.45
C ASP A 84 1.46 -1.70 9.63
N VAL A 85 2.59 -1.13 9.21
CA VAL A 85 2.85 0.32 9.21
C VAL A 85 3.17 0.82 7.81
N ALA A 86 2.58 1.95 7.44
CA ALA A 86 2.91 2.69 6.23
C ALA A 86 3.67 3.96 6.60
N THR A 87 4.77 4.25 5.90
CA THR A 87 5.50 5.53 6.01
C THR A 87 5.60 6.17 4.64
N ILE A 88 5.06 7.39 4.49
CA ILE A 88 4.95 8.07 3.19
C ILE A 88 5.66 9.42 3.26
N SER A 89 6.58 9.68 2.33
CA SER A 89 7.39 10.92 2.30
C SER A 89 7.79 11.31 0.87
N GLY A 90 8.09 12.59 0.63
CA GLY A 90 8.56 13.07 -0.69
C GLY A 90 7.65 12.75 -1.87
N THR A 91 6.40 12.38 -1.63
CA THR A 91 5.45 11.89 -2.63
C THR A 91 4.52 13.02 -3.05
N CYS A 92 4.31 13.17 -4.36
CA CYS A 92 3.43 14.18 -4.94
C CYS A 92 2.44 13.52 -5.91
N GLY A 93 1.38 14.23 -6.25
CA GLY A 93 0.35 13.68 -7.12
C GLY A 93 -0.90 14.53 -7.26
N SER A 94 -1.81 14.05 -8.09
CA SER A 94 -3.15 14.62 -8.28
C SER A 94 -4.20 13.52 -8.40
N SER A 95 -5.43 13.82 -7.98
CA SER A 95 -6.54 12.87 -7.99
C SER A 95 -6.24 11.59 -7.19
N VAL A 96 -5.66 11.77 -5.99
CA VAL A 96 -5.40 10.70 -5.01
C VAL A 96 -6.14 11.04 -3.72
N PRO A 97 -7.43 10.68 -3.58
CA PRO A 97 -8.25 11.13 -2.46
C PRO A 97 -7.87 10.44 -1.13
N ILE A 98 -7.23 9.26 -1.18
CA ILE A 98 -6.83 8.51 0.01
C ILE A 98 -5.35 8.16 -0.11
N VAL A 99 -4.50 8.77 0.73
CA VAL A 99 -3.06 8.50 0.73
C VAL A 99 -2.72 7.23 1.50
N CYS A 100 -3.38 6.99 2.63
CA CYS A 100 -3.21 5.78 3.39
C CYS A 100 -4.54 5.37 4.04
N GLN A 101 -4.92 4.11 3.86
CA GLN A 101 -6.10 3.49 4.44
C GLN A 101 -5.68 2.31 5.31
N GLU A 102 -6.17 2.31 6.54
CA GLU A 102 -6.09 1.14 7.39
C GLU A 102 -7.27 0.20 7.18
N TYR A 103 -6.99 -1.08 7.33
CA TYR A 103 -7.95 -2.17 7.24
C TYR A 103 -7.85 -3.06 8.48
N LYS A 104 -8.94 -3.75 8.77
CA LYS A 104 -8.91 -5.00 9.53
C LYS A 104 -8.67 -6.15 8.55
N GLY A 105 -7.50 -6.77 8.65
CA GLY A 105 -7.19 -8.02 7.97
C GLY A 105 -7.84 -9.21 8.66
N VAL A 106 -8.17 -10.25 7.89
CA VAL A 106 -8.77 -11.50 8.35
C VAL A 106 -8.05 -12.70 7.73
N ASN A 107 -8.22 -13.88 8.33
CA ASN A 107 -7.85 -15.12 7.67
C ASN A 107 -8.86 -15.46 6.56
N LYS A 108 -8.35 -16.08 5.48
CA LYS A 108 -9.20 -16.58 4.40
C LYS A 108 -10.32 -17.47 4.94
N GLY A 109 -11.56 -17.16 4.57
CA GLY A 109 -12.74 -17.91 5.01
C GLY A 109 -13.31 -17.48 6.37
N SER A 110 -12.66 -16.56 7.09
CA SER A 110 -13.13 -16.04 8.38
C SER A 110 -13.85 -14.69 8.27
N GLY A 111 -14.46 -14.41 7.11
CA GLY A 111 -15.08 -13.12 6.76
C GLY A 111 -14.29 -12.34 5.73
N SER A 112 -14.51 -11.03 5.68
CA SER A 112 -13.92 -10.12 4.69
C SER A 112 -13.08 -9.03 5.34
N SER A 113 -11.97 -8.66 4.71
CA SER A 113 -11.20 -7.50 5.13
C SER A 113 -12.02 -6.23 4.95
N SER A 114 -12.04 -5.36 5.97
CA SER A 114 -12.85 -4.15 5.99
C SER A 114 -12.02 -2.93 6.32
N LYS A 115 -12.44 -1.76 5.82
CA LYS A 115 -11.82 -0.48 6.18
C LYS A 115 -12.10 -0.16 7.64
N VAL A 116 -11.13 0.44 8.31
CA VAL A 116 -11.29 1.01 9.66
C VAL A 116 -11.05 2.52 9.62
N SER A 117 -11.52 3.24 10.64
CA SER A 117 -11.37 4.69 10.75
C SER A 117 -10.04 5.12 11.38
N THR A 118 -9.26 4.18 11.89
CA THR A 118 -7.96 4.46 12.51
C THR A 118 -6.92 4.87 11.46
N THR A 119 -5.99 5.70 11.87
CA THR A 119 -4.88 6.21 11.04
C THR A 119 -3.54 6.17 11.78
N ALA A 120 -3.48 5.51 12.94
CA ALA A 120 -2.31 5.47 13.80
C ALA A 120 -1.09 4.83 13.13
N ASN A 121 -1.28 3.91 12.20
CA ASN A 121 -0.21 3.20 11.47
C ASN A 121 0.07 3.82 10.09
N CYS A 122 -0.70 4.82 9.68
CA CYS A 122 -0.43 5.65 8.52
C CYS A 122 0.46 6.84 8.92
N LYS A 123 1.77 6.71 8.71
CA LYS A 123 2.78 7.71 9.12
C LYS A 123 3.24 8.56 7.94
N GLY A 124 3.65 9.80 8.24
CA GLY A 124 4.15 10.75 7.24
C GLY A 124 3.03 11.50 6.55
N GLN A 125 3.10 11.63 5.22
CA GLN A 125 2.13 12.40 4.44
C GLN A 125 0.73 11.78 4.47
N THR A 126 -0.27 12.61 4.76
CA THR A 126 -1.71 12.24 4.71
C THR A 126 -2.42 12.84 3.49
N SER A 127 -1.78 13.77 2.79
CA SER A 127 -2.23 14.37 1.53
C SER A 127 -1.02 14.56 0.59
N LEU A 128 -1.30 14.71 -0.71
CA LEU A 128 -0.26 14.93 -1.73
C LEU A 128 -0.41 16.34 -2.33
N SER A 129 0.70 17.06 -2.42
CA SER A 129 0.79 18.25 -3.26
C SER A 129 0.90 17.85 -4.73
N ALA A 130 0.55 18.75 -5.64
CA ALA A 130 0.81 18.53 -7.06
C ALA A 130 2.31 18.29 -7.31
N CYS A 131 2.60 17.34 -8.21
CA CYS A 131 3.81 17.38 -9.03
C CYS A 131 3.52 18.30 -10.22
#